data_AF-A0A6I9X5Q6-F1
#
_entry.id   AF-A0A6I9X5Q6-F1
#
_cell.length_a   1.000
_cell.length_b   1.000
_cell.length_c   1.000
_cell.angle_alpha   90.00
_cell.angle_beta   90.00
_cell.angle_gamma   90.00
#
_symmetry.space_group_name_H-M   'P 1'
#
loop_
_entity.id
_entity.type
_entity.pdbx_description
1 polymer ?
#
loop_
_entity_poly.entity_id
_entity_poly.type
_entity_poly.pdbx_seq_one_letter_code
_entity_poly.pdbx_strand_id
1 'polypeptide(L)'
;MLEALKTLSDFFVENSLRTRRNLRGDIEHRSLAINEEFVYIFKQVKEELENISEDVQLMSNCCQDMTNHLKATKEQTQDLIVKTTKLQAESQRLELKAQIADAFIAEFQLSPEEMNVLRCTRDGTVTENFFKVLRRIKQIHNDVKILLRTSQQRSGLEIMEQMALLQETSYEQLYRWAQGECRALTQETCDVSPVLAQAMEALQDRPVLYKYTLDEFGTARRSTVVRGFIDALTRGGPGGTPRPIEMHSHDPLRYVGDMLAWLHQATASEKEHLEALLKHITTEGVEENMQEIVGHITEGVCRPLKVRIEQVIIAEPGAVLLYKISNLLKFYHHTISNIIGNSAAMLLTTIEEMHLLSKKIFFNSLSLHASKLLDKVELPPADLGPSHTLNQTLALLREVLSSHDSCVIPLDTRQTDFGQVLSCVLDPLLQMCTMSASNLGSADMATFMVNSLHMMKTMLALFEFTDKRLEMLQYQIEAHLDTLINEQASYILTRVGLSYIYNMVQQHKTEQGPLANVPSMDSMSLKAAMVQFDRYLSAPDGLLMPQINFLLSTAVKQQIIKQSTELICRAYTELYAAVMNPDNAYKDPETILYRSPHQVQSLLS
;
A
#
# COMPACT_ATOMS: atom_id res chain seq x y z
N MET A 1 -86.53 -55.07 -126.07
CA MET A 1 -87.17 -55.06 -127.41
C MET A 1 -88.70 -55.15 -127.33
N LEU A 2 -89.28 -56.06 -126.55
CA LEU A 2 -90.74 -56.12 -126.32
C LEU A 2 -91.33 -54.88 -125.59
N GLU A 3 -90.60 -54.25 -124.68
CA GLU A 3 -91.05 -53.00 -124.03
C GLU A 3 -90.95 -51.76 -124.93
N ALA A 4 -89.90 -51.62 -125.75
CA ALA A 4 -89.77 -50.51 -126.69
C ALA A 4 -90.87 -50.52 -127.78
N LEU A 5 -91.36 -51.72 -128.14
CA LEU A 5 -92.54 -51.88 -129.00
C LEU A 5 -93.86 -51.61 -128.26
N LYS A 6 -93.93 -51.88 -126.95
CA LYS A 6 -95.07 -51.52 -126.09
C LYS A 6 -95.19 -50.00 -125.92
N THR A 7 -94.09 -49.28 -125.76
CA THR A 7 -94.11 -47.81 -125.74
C THR A 7 -94.40 -47.22 -127.12
N LEU A 8 -93.93 -47.84 -128.21
CA LEU A 8 -94.34 -47.46 -129.58
C LEU A 8 -95.85 -47.69 -129.85
N SER A 9 -96.46 -48.67 -129.17
CA SER A 9 -97.90 -49.00 -129.28
C SER A 9 -98.83 -47.96 -128.64
N ASP A 10 -98.40 -47.22 -127.61
CA ASP A 10 -99.24 -46.18 -127.00
C ASP A 10 -99.40 -44.94 -127.90
N PHE A 11 -98.51 -44.75 -128.89
CA PHE A 11 -98.51 -43.54 -129.74
C PHE A 11 -99.10 -43.74 -131.15
N PHE A 12 -99.27 -44.98 -131.60
CA PHE A 12 -99.75 -45.28 -132.97
C PHE A 12 -101.21 -45.74 -132.97
N VAL A 13 -102.17 -44.81 -133.00
CA VAL A 13 -103.61 -45.14 -133.07
C VAL A 13 -104.18 -45.01 -134.50
N GLU A 14 -103.64 -44.16 -135.39
CA GLU A 14 -104.05 -44.11 -136.81
C GLU A 14 -102.88 -43.92 -137.80
N ASN A 15 -102.87 -44.78 -138.84
CA ASN A 15 -101.83 -44.85 -139.86
C ASN A 15 -102.15 -43.94 -141.05
N SER A 16 -101.80 -42.66 -140.93
CA SER A 16 -101.90 -41.68 -142.02
C SER A 16 -100.51 -41.24 -142.49
N LEU A 17 -100.42 -40.79 -143.75
CA LEU A 17 -99.16 -40.36 -144.37
C LEU A 17 -98.46 -39.19 -143.65
N ARG A 18 -99.19 -38.42 -142.82
CA ARG A 18 -98.67 -37.31 -142.02
C ARG A 18 -97.94 -37.78 -140.76
N THR A 19 -98.47 -38.77 -140.04
CA THR A 19 -97.86 -39.28 -138.80
C THR A 19 -96.55 -40.03 -139.05
N ARG A 20 -96.41 -40.68 -140.19
CA ARG A 20 -95.17 -41.38 -140.58
C ARG A 20 -93.99 -40.44 -140.86
N ARG A 21 -94.26 -39.17 -141.22
CA ARG A 21 -93.22 -38.16 -141.52
C ARG A 21 -92.67 -37.48 -140.27
N ASN A 22 -93.47 -37.38 -139.20
CA ASN A 22 -93.09 -36.67 -137.98
C ASN A 22 -92.46 -37.57 -136.90
N LEU A 23 -92.54 -38.90 -137.03
CA LEU A 23 -92.07 -39.86 -136.02
C LEU A 23 -90.58 -39.71 -135.66
N ARG A 24 -89.75 -39.44 -136.66
CA ARG A 24 -88.31 -39.26 -136.44
C ARG A 24 -88.04 -37.98 -135.63
N GLY A 25 -88.78 -36.91 -135.90
CA GLY A 25 -88.66 -35.63 -135.19
C GLY A 25 -89.04 -35.75 -133.73
N ASP A 26 -90.15 -36.41 -133.41
CA ASP A 26 -90.61 -36.54 -132.01
C ASP A 26 -89.72 -37.47 -131.17
N ILE A 27 -89.19 -38.55 -131.77
CA ILE A 27 -88.22 -39.43 -131.09
C ILE A 27 -86.88 -38.70 -130.87
N GLU A 28 -86.39 -37.95 -131.87
CA GLU A 28 -85.16 -37.16 -131.74
C GLU A 28 -85.31 -36.07 -130.68
N HIS A 29 -86.44 -35.35 -130.63
CA HIS A 29 -86.67 -34.28 -129.66
C HIS A 29 -86.74 -34.79 -128.22
N ARG A 30 -87.31 -35.99 -128.01
CA ARG A 30 -87.39 -36.60 -126.67
C ARG A 30 -86.07 -37.24 -126.24
N SER A 31 -85.32 -37.82 -127.16
CA SER A 31 -83.94 -38.27 -126.91
C SER A 31 -83.05 -37.08 -126.51
N LEU A 32 -83.24 -35.93 -127.17
CA LEU A 32 -82.52 -34.69 -126.83
C LEU A 32 -82.87 -34.22 -125.41
N ALA A 33 -84.16 -34.20 -125.05
CA ALA A 33 -84.61 -33.80 -123.72
C ALA A 33 -84.05 -34.70 -122.60
N ILE A 34 -84.01 -36.02 -122.80
CA ILE A 34 -83.44 -36.95 -121.82
C ILE A 34 -81.92 -36.74 -121.67
N ASN A 35 -81.21 -36.50 -122.78
CA ASN A 35 -79.77 -36.21 -122.73
C ASN A 35 -79.48 -34.87 -122.05
N GLU A 36 -80.30 -33.84 -122.27
CA GLU A 36 -80.20 -32.55 -121.58
C GLU A 36 -80.43 -32.69 -120.07
N GLU A 37 -81.42 -33.47 -119.65
CA GLU A 37 -81.69 -33.75 -118.24
C GLU A 37 -80.54 -34.53 -117.58
N PHE A 38 -79.94 -35.49 -118.29
CA PHE A 38 -78.79 -36.24 -117.79
C PHE A 38 -77.55 -35.35 -117.64
N VAL A 39 -77.27 -34.47 -118.60
CA VAL A 39 -76.17 -33.50 -118.51
C VAL A 39 -76.38 -32.53 -117.35
N TYR A 40 -77.62 -32.11 -117.10
CA TYR A 40 -77.93 -31.23 -115.97
C TYR A 40 -77.64 -31.88 -114.62
N ILE A 41 -78.11 -33.12 -114.41
CA ILE A 41 -77.87 -33.87 -113.17
C ILE A 41 -76.37 -34.16 -112.99
N PHE A 42 -75.68 -34.58 -114.06
CA PHE A 42 -74.25 -34.91 -113.96
C PHE A 42 -73.39 -33.68 -113.69
N LYS A 43 -73.79 -32.50 -114.18
CA LYS A 43 -73.12 -31.24 -113.87
C LYS A 43 -73.19 -30.91 -112.38
N GLN A 44 -74.35 -31.12 -111.75
CA GLN A 44 -74.52 -30.87 -110.32
C GLN A 44 -73.64 -31.82 -109.47
N VAL A 45 -73.55 -33.10 -109.84
CA VAL A 45 -72.66 -34.07 -109.16
C VAL A 45 -71.19 -33.71 -109.35
N LYS A 46 -70.81 -33.19 -110.52
CA LYS A 46 -69.45 -32.74 -110.77
C LYS A 46 -69.07 -31.53 -109.90
N GLU A 47 -69.96 -30.55 -109.78
CA GLU A 47 -69.74 -29.36 -108.95
C GLU A 47 -69.58 -29.74 -107.47
N GLU A 48 -70.40 -30.66 -106.94
CA GLU A 48 -70.25 -31.14 -105.56
C GLU A 48 -68.92 -31.91 -105.34
N LEU A 49 -68.46 -32.69 -106.33
CA LEU A 49 -67.18 -33.39 -106.23
C LEU A 49 -65.98 -32.44 -106.31
N GLU A 50 -66.06 -31.39 -107.15
CA GLU A 50 -65.04 -30.34 -107.23
C GLU A 50 -64.95 -29.57 -105.90
N ASN A 51 -66.08 -29.25 -105.25
CA ASN A 51 -66.09 -28.61 -103.94
C ASN A 51 -65.43 -29.47 -102.85
N ILE A 52 -65.75 -30.78 -102.79
CA ILE A 52 -65.12 -31.68 -101.81
C ILE A 52 -63.61 -31.80 -102.07
N SER A 53 -63.18 -31.85 -103.33
CA SER A 53 -61.75 -31.86 -103.67
C SER A 53 -61.06 -30.58 -103.21
N GLU A 54 -61.71 -29.43 -103.34
CA GLU A 54 -61.19 -28.15 -102.88
C GLU A 54 -61.07 -28.10 -101.34
N ASP A 55 -62.11 -28.55 -100.63
CA ASP A 55 -62.11 -28.63 -99.16
C ASP A 55 -61.02 -29.57 -98.61
N VAL A 56 -60.81 -30.73 -99.24
CA VAL A 56 -59.74 -31.67 -98.86
C VAL A 56 -58.36 -31.05 -99.10
N GLN A 57 -58.19 -30.29 -100.19
CA GLN A 57 -56.95 -29.59 -100.48
C GLN A 57 -56.69 -28.48 -99.45
N LEU A 58 -57.71 -27.71 -99.08
CA LEU A 58 -57.63 -26.69 -98.03
C LEU A 58 -57.28 -27.29 -96.66
N MET A 59 -57.89 -28.42 -96.31
CA MET A 59 -57.60 -29.12 -95.05
C MET A 59 -56.18 -29.69 -95.02
N SER A 60 -55.70 -30.24 -96.13
CA SER A 60 -54.31 -30.72 -96.26
C SER A 60 -53.31 -29.57 -96.09
N ASN A 61 -53.57 -28.44 -96.75
CA ASN A 61 -52.74 -27.24 -96.62
C ASN A 61 -52.74 -26.70 -95.18
N CYS A 62 -53.92 -26.64 -94.54
CA CYS A 62 -54.04 -26.16 -93.16
C CYS A 62 -53.31 -27.07 -92.16
N CYS A 63 -53.43 -28.39 -92.30
CA CYS A 63 -52.69 -29.33 -91.45
C CYS A 63 -51.17 -29.23 -91.65
N GLN A 64 -50.71 -29.02 -92.88
CA GLN A 64 -49.30 -28.83 -93.18
C GLN A 64 -48.77 -27.51 -92.58
N ASP A 65 -49.54 -26.42 -92.71
CA ASP A 65 -49.21 -25.12 -92.12
C ASP A 65 -49.19 -25.19 -90.60
N MET A 66 -50.17 -25.83 -89.97
CA MET A 66 -50.21 -25.97 -88.52
C MET A 66 -49.06 -26.83 -87.99
N THR A 67 -48.67 -27.87 -88.72
CA THR A 67 -47.51 -28.72 -88.38
C THR A 67 -46.20 -27.95 -88.53
N ASN A 68 -46.06 -27.17 -89.60
CA ASN A 68 -44.89 -26.33 -89.83
C ASN A 68 -44.78 -25.24 -88.75
N HIS A 69 -45.90 -24.60 -88.40
CA HIS A 69 -45.96 -23.61 -87.34
C HIS A 69 -45.61 -24.20 -85.97
N LEU A 70 -46.09 -25.42 -85.67
CA LEU A 70 -45.81 -26.10 -84.40
C LEU A 70 -44.34 -26.55 -84.31
N LYS A 71 -43.74 -27.02 -85.41
CA LYS A 71 -42.29 -27.30 -85.46
C LYS A 71 -41.45 -26.03 -85.29
N ALA A 72 -41.77 -24.96 -86.01
CA ALA A 72 -41.08 -23.68 -85.88
C ALA A 72 -41.20 -23.10 -84.46
N THR A 73 -42.39 -23.16 -83.87
CA THR A 73 -42.62 -22.71 -82.50
C THR A 73 -41.86 -23.58 -81.50
N LYS A 74 -41.78 -24.90 -81.71
CA LYS A 74 -41.05 -25.82 -80.83
C LYS A 74 -39.54 -25.57 -80.87
N GLU A 75 -38.95 -25.35 -82.04
CA GLU A 75 -37.52 -25.03 -82.17
C GLU A 75 -37.18 -23.68 -81.53
N GLN A 76 -38.01 -22.65 -81.76
CA GLN A 76 -37.85 -21.35 -81.12
C GLN A 76 -38.02 -21.44 -79.59
N THR A 77 -39.00 -22.20 -79.12
CA THR A 77 -39.26 -22.40 -77.69
C THR A 77 -38.15 -23.20 -77.03
N GLN A 78 -37.56 -24.20 -77.72
CA GLN A 78 -36.45 -24.97 -77.18
C GLN A 78 -35.18 -24.13 -77.01
N ASP A 79 -34.83 -23.30 -78.00
CA ASP A 79 -33.71 -22.36 -77.86
C ASP A 79 -33.97 -21.34 -76.73
N LEU A 80 -35.22 -20.87 -76.60
CA LEU A 80 -35.62 -19.95 -75.54
C LEU A 80 -35.60 -20.62 -74.16
N ILE A 81 -36.01 -21.88 -74.02
CA ILE A 81 -35.90 -22.65 -72.77
C ILE A 81 -34.44 -22.89 -72.39
N VAL A 82 -33.58 -23.24 -73.35
CA VAL A 82 -32.14 -23.43 -73.08
C VAL A 82 -31.49 -22.12 -72.66
N LYS A 83 -31.83 -21.00 -73.30
CA LYS A 83 -31.37 -19.67 -72.89
C LYS A 83 -31.91 -19.28 -71.51
N THR A 84 -33.19 -19.54 -71.24
CA THR A 84 -33.83 -19.22 -69.95
C THR A 84 -33.23 -20.04 -68.82
N THR A 85 -33.00 -21.34 -69.00
CA THR A 85 -32.38 -22.21 -67.99
C THR A 85 -30.91 -21.85 -67.73
N LYS A 86 -30.15 -21.49 -68.77
CA LYS A 86 -28.80 -20.95 -68.61
C LYS A 86 -28.79 -19.63 -67.84
N LEU A 87 -29.66 -18.68 -68.22
CA LEU A 87 -29.79 -17.40 -67.53
C LEU A 87 -30.27 -17.57 -66.09
N GLN A 88 -31.15 -18.53 -65.82
CA GLN A 88 -31.63 -18.83 -64.47
C GLN A 88 -30.53 -19.45 -63.60
N ALA A 89 -29.73 -20.37 -64.16
CA ALA A 89 -28.56 -20.91 -63.47
C ALA A 89 -27.48 -19.82 -63.24
N GLU A 90 -27.26 -18.93 -64.21
CA GLU A 90 -26.37 -17.78 -64.04
C GLU A 90 -26.90 -16.80 -62.99
N SER A 91 -28.21 -16.52 -62.97
CA SER A 91 -28.86 -15.68 -61.98
C SER A 91 -28.68 -16.25 -60.58
N GLN A 92 -28.94 -17.55 -60.38
CA GLN A 92 -28.74 -18.20 -59.08
C GLN A 92 -27.27 -18.16 -58.63
N ARG A 93 -26.33 -18.37 -59.56
CA ARG A 93 -24.90 -18.27 -59.27
C ARG A 93 -24.48 -16.84 -58.92
N LEU A 94 -25.03 -15.84 -59.63
CA LEU A 94 -24.79 -14.43 -59.35
C LEU A 94 -25.38 -14.02 -58.00
N GLU A 95 -26.57 -14.52 -57.66
CA GLU A 95 -27.24 -14.27 -56.40
C GLU A 95 -26.47 -14.88 -55.22
N LEU A 96 -26.00 -16.13 -55.36
CA LEU A 96 -25.13 -16.75 -54.35
C LEU A 96 -23.80 -15.98 -54.19
N LYS A 97 -23.21 -15.51 -55.29
CA LYS A 97 -22.01 -14.68 -55.26
C LYS A 97 -22.26 -13.31 -54.63
N ALA A 98 -23.43 -12.72 -54.86
CA ALA A 98 -23.83 -11.46 -54.24
C ALA A 98 -23.99 -11.65 -52.72
N GLN A 99 -24.66 -12.71 -52.28
CA GLN A 99 -24.78 -13.04 -50.85
C GLN A 99 -23.42 -13.26 -50.18
N ILE A 100 -22.49 -13.96 -50.84
CA ILE A 100 -21.12 -14.15 -50.33
C ILE A 100 -20.36 -12.82 -50.31
N ALA A 101 -20.51 -11.97 -51.33
CA ALA A 101 -19.89 -10.66 -51.35
C ALA A 101 -20.45 -9.74 -50.26
N ASP A 102 -21.75 -9.77 -50.01
CA ASP A 102 -22.41 -9.01 -48.94
C ASP A 102 -21.97 -9.50 -47.56
N ALA A 103 -21.88 -10.82 -47.35
CA ALA A 103 -21.33 -11.40 -46.13
C ALA A 103 -19.86 -11.00 -45.94
N PHE A 104 -19.06 -11.04 -47.01
CA PHE A 104 -17.66 -10.63 -46.98
C PHE A 104 -17.50 -9.14 -46.66
N ILE A 105 -18.34 -8.26 -47.21
CA ILE A 105 -18.33 -6.83 -46.89
C ILE A 105 -18.74 -6.60 -45.43
N ALA A 106 -19.79 -7.26 -44.94
CA ALA A 106 -20.23 -7.13 -43.56
C ALA A 106 -19.20 -7.66 -42.54
N GLU A 107 -18.41 -8.66 -42.93
CA GLU A 107 -17.42 -9.28 -42.06
C GLU A 107 -16.07 -8.54 -42.09
N PHE A 108 -15.65 -8.00 -43.24
CA PHE A 108 -14.31 -7.43 -43.43
C PHE A 108 -14.25 -5.92 -43.70
N GLN A 109 -15.39 -5.24 -43.92
CA GLN A 109 -15.47 -3.77 -43.95
C GLN A 109 -16.23 -3.24 -42.74
N LEU A 110 -15.69 -2.17 -42.15
CA LEU A 110 -16.37 -1.40 -41.12
C LEU A 110 -17.53 -0.63 -41.74
N SER A 111 -18.66 -0.56 -41.03
CA SER A 111 -19.78 0.28 -41.43
C SER A 111 -19.34 1.76 -41.47
N PRO A 112 -19.88 2.58 -42.39
CA PRO A 112 -19.61 4.02 -42.40
C PRO A 112 -19.96 4.71 -41.06
N GLU A 113 -20.88 4.14 -40.27
CA GLU A 113 -21.20 4.60 -38.91
C GLU A 113 -20.06 4.31 -37.92
N GLU A 114 -19.45 3.12 -38.00
CA GLU A 114 -18.30 2.74 -37.16
C GLU A 114 -17.06 3.55 -37.54
N MET A 115 -16.87 3.81 -38.84
CA MET A 115 -15.85 4.71 -39.35
C MET A 115 -16.06 6.15 -38.88
N ASN A 116 -17.32 6.60 -38.76
CA ASN A 116 -17.65 7.92 -38.21
C ASN A 116 -17.42 7.99 -36.70
N VAL A 117 -17.64 6.93 -35.93
CA VAL A 117 -17.28 6.89 -34.50
C VAL A 117 -15.76 7.00 -34.29
N LEU A 118 -14.97 6.43 -35.20
CA LEU A 118 -13.51 6.53 -35.18
C LEU A 118 -13.00 7.89 -35.69
N ARG A 119 -13.67 8.50 -36.67
CA ARG A 119 -13.24 9.79 -37.27
C ARG A 119 -13.79 11.00 -36.54
N CYS A 120 -15.00 10.91 -36.00
CA CYS A 120 -15.54 11.93 -35.11
C CYS A 120 -14.93 11.69 -33.73
N THR A 121 -13.81 12.34 -33.43
CA THR A 121 -13.68 13.20 -32.24
C THR A 121 -12.23 13.64 -32.05
N ARG A 122 -11.89 14.80 -32.62
CA ARG A 122 -10.72 15.55 -32.13
C ARG A 122 -10.92 16.05 -30.69
N ASP A 123 -12.16 16.13 -30.18
CA ASP A 123 -12.52 16.69 -28.85
C ASP A 123 -13.83 16.12 -28.22
N GLY A 124 -14.21 14.87 -28.48
CA GLY A 124 -15.47 14.34 -27.91
C GLY A 124 -15.31 13.01 -27.20
N THR A 125 -16.21 12.84 -26.24
CA THR A 125 -16.22 11.81 -25.21
C THR A 125 -16.08 10.41 -25.81
N VAL A 126 -14.99 9.72 -25.44
CA VAL A 126 -14.88 8.28 -25.67
C VAL A 126 -16.10 7.63 -24.99
N THR A 127 -16.94 7.01 -25.80
CA THR A 127 -18.17 6.35 -25.34
C THR A 127 -17.95 4.84 -25.39
N GLU A 128 -18.73 4.05 -24.66
CA GLU A 128 -18.67 2.58 -24.68
C GLU A 128 -18.70 1.98 -26.11
N ASN A 129 -19.33 2.69 -27.05
CA ASN A 129 -19.38 2.34 -28.47
C ASN A 129 -17.99 2.37 -29.15
N PHE A 130 -17.09 3.26 -28.73
CA PHE A 130 -15.70 3.29 -29.23
C PHE A 130 -14.96 1.99 -28.89
N PHE A 131 -15.12 1.48 -27.67
CA PHE A 131 -14.51 0.21 -27.26
C PHE A 131 -15.10 -0.99 -28.01
N LYS A 132 -16.40 -0.96 -28.34
CA LYS A 132 -17.04 -1.99 -29.18
C LYS A 132 -16.45 -1.99 -30.59
N VAL A 133 -16.28 -0.82 -31.20
CA VAL A 133 -15.67 -0.67 -32.53
C VAL A 133 -14.19 -1.08 -32.51
N LEU A 134 -13.42 -0.71 -31.48
CA LEU A 134 -12.03 -1.13 -31.33
C LEU A 134 -11.90 -2.66 -31.22
N ARG A 135 -12.79 -3.31 -30.46
CA ARG A 135 -12.83 -4.78 -30.36
C ARG A 135 -13.18 -5.42 -31.69
N ARG A 136 -14.10 -4.82 -32.46
CA ARG A 136 -14.46 -5.26 -33.81
C ARG A 136 -13.28 -5.14 -34.78
N ILE A 137 -12.53 -4.03 -34.76
CA ILE A 137 -11.30 -3.85 -35.55
C ILE A 137 -10.29 -4.98 -35.25
N LYS A 138 -10.07 -5.31 -33.97
CA LYS A 138 -9.18 -6.41 -33.59
C LYS A 138 -9.67 -7.77 -34.09
N GLN A 139 -10.98 -8.03 -34.03
CA GLN A 139 -11.56 -9.25 -34.58
C GLN A 139 -11.30 -9.33 -36.09
N ILE A 140 -11.63 -8.26 -36.83
CA ILE A 140 -11.38 -8.19 -38.27
C ILE A 140 -9.90 -8.40 -38.57
N HIS A 141 -8.98 -7.78 -37.84
CA HIS A 141 -7.54 -7.96 -38.03
C HIS A 141 -7.09 -9.42 -37.81
N ASN A 142 -7.68 -10.12 -36.81
CA ASN A 142 -7.42 -11.54 -36.57
C ASN A 142 -8.05 -12.45 -37.65
N ASP A 143 -9.25 -12.14 -38.10
CA ASP A 143 -9.97 -12.91 -39.13
C ASP A 143 -9.29 -12.76 -40.50
N VAL A 144 -8.74 -11.58 -40.78
CA VAL A 144 -7.89 -11.33 -41.97
C VAL A 144 -6.62 -12.18 -41.93
N LYS A 145 -6.06 -12.47 -40.74
CA LYS A 145 -4.92 -13.40 -40.60
C LYS A 145 -5.27 -14.82 -41.06
N ILE A 146 -6.54 -15.22 -40.93
CA ILE A 146 -7.04 -16.51 -41.43
C ILE A 146 -7.21 -16.45 -42.97
N LEU A 147 -7.73 -15.34 -43.51
CA LEU A 147 -7.83 -15.10 -44.95
C LEU A 147 -6.47 -15.13 -45.66
N LEU A 148 -5.41 -14.63 -45.02
CA LEU A 148 -4.04 -14.66 -45.56
C LEU A 148 -3.50 -16.09 -45.78
N ARG A 149 -4.08 -17.10 -45.14
CA ARG A 149 -3.77 -18.52 -45.41
C ARG A 149 -4.43 -19.04 -46.69
N THR A 150 -5.35 -18.28 -47.27
CA THR A 150 -6.13 -18.65 -48.47
C THR A 150 -5.57 -17.93 -49.71
N SER A 151 -6.05 -18.32 -50.90
CA SER A 151 -5.56 -17.89 -52.23
C SER A 151 -5.61 -16.39 -52.53
N GLN A 152 -6.35 -15.58 -51.76
CA GLN A 152 -6.54 -14.14 -52.01
C GLN A 152 -5.63 -13.27 -51.11
N GLN A 153 -4.32 -13.42 -51.23
CA GLN A 153 -3.36 -12.76 -50.33
C GLN A 153 -3.35 -11.23 -50.44
N ARG A 154 -3.54 -10.67 -51.65
CA ARG A 154 -3.39 -9.22 -51.89
C ARG A 154 -4.49 -8.39 -51.22
N SER A 155 -5.75 -8.79 -51.37
CA SER A 155 -6.88 -8.10 -50.72
C SER A 155 -6.85 -8.28 -49.19
N GLY A 156 -6.40 -9.45 -48.70
CA GLY A 156 -6.17 -9.66 -47.27
C GLY A 156 -5.09 -8.71 -46.71
N LEU A 157 -3.99 -8.52 -47.44
CA LEU A 157 -2.92 -7.58 -47.07
C LEU A 157 -3.42 -6.13 -47.04
N GLU A 158 -4.17 -5.69 -48.05
CA GLU A 158 -4.74 -4.33 -48.09
C GLU A 158 -5.70 -4.05 -46.92
N ILE A 159 -6.60 -5.00 -46.61
CA ILE A 159 -7.53 -4.86 -45.48
C ILE A 159 -6.73 -4.89 -44.16
N MET A 160 -5.72 -5.76 -44.04
CA MET A 160 -4.87 -5.81 -42.84
C MET A 160 -4.15 -4.49 -42.60
N GLU A 161 -3.59 -3.86 -43.63
CA GLU A 161 -2.91 -2.56 -43.55
C GLU A 161 -3.88 -1.45 -43.17
N GLN A 162 -5.07 -1.41 -43.79
CA GLN A 162 -6.10 -0.43 -43.44
C GLN A 162 -6.59 -0.59 -41.99
N MET A 163 -6.83 -1.82 -41.54
CA MET A 163 -7.26 -2.09 -40.16
C MET A 163 -6.15 -1.80 -39.16
N ALA A 164 -4.88 -2.05 -39.49
CA ALA A 164 -3.74 -1.69 -38.66
C ALA A 164 -3.62 -0.16 -38.50
N LEU A 165 -3.75 0.61 -39.59
CA LEU A 165 -3.74 2.07 -39.55
C LEU A 165 -4.91 2.63 -38.73
N LEU A 166 -6.11 2.06 -38.89
CA LEU A 166 -7.27 2.44 -38.09
C LEU A 166 -7.07 2.08 -36.62
N GLN A 167 -6.46 0.94 -36.31
CA GLN A 167 -6.14 0.55 -34.95
C GLN A 167 -5.11 1.50 -34.32
N GLU A 168 -4.05 1.88 -35.03
CA GLU A 168 -3.05 2.85 -34.55
C GLU A 168 -3.65 4.23 -34.29
N THR A 169 -4.41 4.76 -35.25
CA THR A 169 -5.11 6.05 -35.08
C THR A 169 -6.12 6.03 -33.93
N SER A 170 -6.81 4.90 -33.73
CA SER A 170 -7.70 4.70 -32.58
C SER A 170 -6.95 4.74 -31.26
N TYR A 171 -5.80 4.07 -31.16
CA TYR A 171 -4.98 4.10 -29.95
C TYR A 171 -4.37 5.48 -29.68
N GLU A 172 -3.95 6.22 -30.72
CA GLU A 172 -3.48 7.59 -30.55
C GLU A 172 -4.59 8.52 -30.02
N GLN A 173 -5.82 8.36 -30.52
CA GLN A 173 -6.96 9.13 -30.07
C GLN A 173 -7.35 8.77 -28.64
N LEU A 174 -7.39 7.47 -28.31
CA LEU A 174 -7.65 6.98 -26.97
C LEU A 174 -6.59 7.50 -25.98
N TYR A 175 -5.31 7.50 -26.40
CA TYR A 175 -4.21 8.04 -25.62
C TYR A 175 -4.35 9.54 -25.36
N ARG A 176 -4.65 10.36 -26.40
CA ARG A 176 -4.85 11.81 -26.21
C ARG A 176 -6.04 12.12 -25.32
N TRP A 177 -7.14 11.38 -25.48
CA TRP A 177 -8.31 11.53 -24.62
C TRP A 177 -7.98 11.14 -23.17
N ALA A 178 -7.35 9.98 -22.96
CA ALA A 178 -6.94 9.53 -21.63
C ALA A 178 -5.98 10.53 -20.95
N GLN A 179 -5.03 11.11 -21.70
CA GLN A 179 -4.19 12.20 -21.19
C GLN A 179 -5.00 13.45 -20.81
N GLY A 180 -6.00 13.83 -21.61
CA GLY A 180 -6.88 14.96 -21.33
C GLY A 180 -7.67 14.76 -20.04
N GLU A 181 -8.26 13.57 -19.87
CA GLU A 181 -8.99 13.20 -18.65
C GLU A 181 -8.05 13.10 -17.43
N CYS A 182 -6.86 12.49 -17.58
CA CYS A 182 -5.82 12.45 -16.53
C CYS A 182 -5.40 13.86 -16.09
N ARG A 183 -5.31 14.82 -17.00
CA ARG A 183 -5.05 16.23 -16.67
C ARG A 183 -6.24 16.90 -16.00
N ALA A 184 -7.47 16.56 -16.41
CA ALA A 184 -8.69 17.10 -15.82
C ALA A 184 -8.95 16.61 -14.38
N LEU A 185 -8.36 15.47 -13.98
CA LEU A 185 -8.41 14.89 -12.63
C LEU A 185 -7.59 15.70 -11.59
N THR A 186 -7.61 17.02 -11.67
CA THR A 186 -6.98 17.96 -10.73
C THR A 186 -7.85 18.29 -9.50
N GLN A 187 -9.05 17.73 -9.41
CA GLN A 187 -9.94 17.96 -8.26
C GLN A 187 -9.61 17.01 -7.10
N GLU A 188 -9.84 17.45 -5.86
CA GLU A 188 -9.56 16.67 -4.64
C GLU A 188 -10.44 15.41 -4.55
N THR A 189 -11.67 15.46 -5.06
CA THR A 189 -12.55 14.30 -5.25
C THR A 189 -12.31 13.72 -6.63
N CYS A 190 -11.59 12.60 -6.69
CA CYS A 190 -11.30 11.90 -7.92
C CYS A 190 -12.47 10.95 -8.26
N ASP A 191 -13.43 11.41 -9.04
CA ASP A 191 -14.42 10.52 -9.66
C ASP A 191 -13.76 9.85 -10.86
N VAL A 192 -13.08 8.73 -10.63
CA VAL A 192 -12.53 7.91 -11.72
C VAL A 192 -13.69 7.43 -12.59
N SER A 193 -13.83 8.02 -13.78
CA SER A 193 -14.85 7.59 -14.73
C SER A 193 -14.63 6.12 -15.10
N PRO A 194 -15.67 5.26 -15.10
CA PRO A 194 -15.55 3.87 -15.51
C PRO A 194 -15.02 3.73 -16.95
N VAL A 195 -15.23 4.76 -17.77
CA VAL A 195 -14.69 4.85 -19.14
C VAL A 195 -13.16 4.98 -19.14
N LEU A 196 -12.58 5.68 -18.17
CA LEU A 196 -11.13 5.81 -18.04
C LEU A 196 -10.50 4.48 -17.61
N ALA A 197 -11.13 3.75 -16.68
CA ALA A 197 -10.66 2.40 -16.32
C ALA A 197 -10.70 1.43 -17.52
N GLN A 198 -11.75 1.49 -18.33
CA GLN A 198 -11.85 0.73 -19.59
C GLN A 198 -10.82 1.20 -20.64
N ALA A 199 -10.50 2.49 -20.69
CA ALA A 199 -9.45 3.02 -21.55
C ALA A 199 -8.07 2.48 -21.14
N MET A 200 -7.77 2.42 -19.84
CA MET A 200 -6.54 1.85 -19.31
C MET A 200 -6.46 0.34 -19.57
N GLU A 201 -7.58 -0.37 -19.54
CA GLU A 201 -7.66 -1.78 -19.97
C GLU A 201 -7.27 -1.92 -21.45
N ALA A 202 -7.87 -1.12 -22.33
CA ALA A 202 -7.58 -1.18 -23.76
C ALA A 202 -6.14 -0.73 -24.10
N LEU A 203 -5.55 0.20 -23.34
CA LEU A 203 -4.17 0.65 -23.56
C LEU A 203 -3.11 -0.40 -23.19
N GLN A 204 -3.47 -1.46 -22.45
CA GLN A 204 -2.53 -2.55 -22.10
C GLN A 204 -1.92 -3.25 -23.32
N ASP A 205 -2.63 -3.31 -24.46
CA ASP A 205 -2.08 -3.93 -25.67
C ASP A 205 -0.82 -3.20 -26.19
N ARG A 206 -0.62 -1.94 -25.77
CA ARG A 206 0.52 -1.09 -26.12
C ARG A 206 1.20 -0.59 -24.83
N PRO A 207 2.15 -1.35 -24.26
CA PRO A 207 2.72 -1.07 -22.94
C PRO A 207 3.41 0.30 -22.85
N VAL A 208 3.96 0.81 -23.95
CA VAL A 208 4.59 2.14 -24.02
C VAL A 208 3.57 3.26 -23.80
N LEU A 209 2.41 3.21 -24.48
CA LEU A 209 1.35 4.22 -24.35
C LEU A 209 0.70 4.15 -22.96
N TYR A 210 0.54 2.94 -22.43
CA TYR A 210 0.07 2.70 -21.08
C TYR A 210 0.97 3.37 -20.04
N LYS A 211 2.29 3.14 -20.10
CA LYS A 211 3.25 3.74 -19.16
C LYS A 211 3.23 5.28 -19.24
N TYR A 212 3.24 5.86 -20.44
CA TYR A 212 3.16 7.33 -20.57
C TYR A 212 1.85 7.92 -20.04
N THR A 213 0.73 7.21 -20.17
CA THR A 213 -0.57 7.67 -19.62
C THR A 213 -0.56 7.63 -18.09
N LEU A 214 0.04 6.59 -17.51
CA LEU A 214 0.26 6.49 -16.07
C LEU A 214 1.19 7.59 -15.53
N ASP A 215 2.27 7.89 -16.25
CA ASP A 215 3.22 8.94 -15.86
C ASP A 215 2.55 10.33 -15.89
N GLU A 216 1.71 10.61 -16.90
CA GLU A 216 0.90 11.84 -16.96
C GLU A 216 -0.13 11.92 -15.83
N PHE A 217 -0.80 10.81 -15.50
CA PHE A 217 -1.69 10.73 -14.34
C PHE A 217 -0.93 11.06 -13.04
N GLY A 218 0.22 10.41 -12.83
CA GLY A 218 1.08 10.67 -11.68
C GLY A 218 1.53 12.14 -11.61
N THR A 219 1.83 12.76 -12.74
CA THR A 219 2.24 14.18 -12.81
C THR A 219 1.09 15.13 -12.47
N ALA A 220 -0.11 14.88 -12.99
CA ALA A 220 -1.30 15.68 -12.70
C ALA A 220 -1.70 15.59 -11.21
N ARG A 221 -1.69 14.36 -10.66
CA ARG A 221 -1.96 14.13 -9.24
C ARG A 221 -0.87 14.72 -8.35
N ARG A 222 0.42 14.60 -8.71
CA ARG A 222 1.54 15.27 -8.00
C ARG A 222 1.29 16.77 -7.82
N SER A 223 0.91 17.47 -8.90
CA SER A 223 0.61 18.92 -8.82
C SER A 223 -0.56 19.22 -7.88
N THR A 224 -1.58 18.35 -7.90
CA THR A 224 -2.77 18.47 -7.05
C THR A 224 -2.45 18.23 -5.59
N VAL A 225 -1.72 17.16 -5.26
CA VAL A 225 -1.31 16.82 -3.90
C VAL A 225 -0.37 17.90 -3.34
N VAL A 226 0.56 18.43 -4.12
CA VAL A 226 1.42 19.55 -3.67
C VAL A 226 0.59 20.80 -3.38
N ARG A 227 -0.38 21.13 -4.24
CA ARG A 227 -1.28 22.26 -4.01
C ARG A 227 -2.15 22.04 -2.78
N GLY A 228 -2.76 20.87 -2.64
CA GLY A 228 -3.56 20.48 -1.48
C GLY A 228 -2.76 20.51 -0.18
N PHE A 229 -1.48 20.12 -0.20
CA PHE A 229 -0.60 20.23 0.97
C PHE A 229 -0.37 21.69 1.36
N ILE A 230 -0.08 22.56 0.39
CA ILE A 230 0.12 24.00 0.64
C ILE A 230 -1.17 24.67 1.12
N ASP A 231 -2.32 24.33 0.52
CA ASP A 231 -3.62 24.84 0.93
C ASP A 231 -3.98 24.34 2.35
N ALA A 232 -3.70 23.08 2.69
CA ALA A 232 -3.88 22.56 4.06
C ALA A 232 -2.98 23.29 5.08
N LEU A 233 -1.75 23.64 4.70
CA LEU A 233 -0.83 24.40 5.54
C LEU A 233 -1.33 25.85 5.76
N THR A 234 -1.75 26.54 4.70
CA THR A 234 -1.96 28.01 4.70
C THR A 234 -3.41 28.45 4.83
N ARG A 235 -4.36 27.69 4.26
CA ARG A 235 -5.80 28.04 4.20
C ARG A 235 -6.68 27.12 5.05
N GLY A 236 -6.25 25.88 5.28
CA GLY A 236 -7.04 24.86 5.95
C GLY A 236 -8.12 24.26 5.04
N GLY A 237 -9.07 23.53 5.63
CA GLY A 237 -10.15 22.88 4.89
C GLY A 237 -11.21 23.85 4.33
N PRO A 238 -12.11 23.36 3.46
CA PRO A 238 -13.18 24.17 2.88
C PRO A 238 -14.04 24.80 3.98
N GLY A 239 -14.09 26.14 4.02
CA GLY A 239 -14.78 26.91 5.07
C GLY A 239 -13.93 27.25 6.30
N GLY A 240 -12.61 27.01 6.28
CA GLY A 240 -11.69 27.30 7.39
C GLY A 240 -11.69 26.23 8.49
N THR A 241 -12.32 25.09 8.22
CA THR A 241 -12.35 23.91 9.10
C THR A 241 -11.97 22.65 8.31
N PRO A 242 -10.92 21.90 8.71
CA PRO A 242 -9.99 22.19 9.80
C PRO A 242 -9.17 23.47 9.56
N ARG A 243 -8.71 24.10 10.66
CA ARG A 243 -7.89 25.32 10.60
C ARG A 243 -6.56 25.05 9.88
N PRO A 244 -5.92 26.09 9.28
CA PRO A 244 -4.60 25.94 8.68
C PRO A 244 -3.60 25.31 9.65
N ILE A 245 -2.80 24.36 9.17
CA ILE A 245 -1.83 23.65 10.00
C ILE A 245 -0.78 24.64 10.55
N GLU A 246 -0.42 25.69 9.81
CA GLU A 246 0.51 26.75 10.27
C GLU A 246 0.06 27.46 11.56
N MET A 247 -1.23 27.46 11.88
CA MET A 247 -1.74 28.05 13.12
C MET A 247 -1.25 27.28 14.36
N HIS A 248 -0.93 25.98 14.20
CA HIS A 248 -0.40 25.13 15.25
C HIS A 248 1.12 25.21 15.39
N SER A 249 1.82 26.12 14.68
CA SER A 249 3.28 26.29 14.75
C SER A 249 3.84 26.55 16.16
N HIS A 250 3.02 27.04 17.09
CA HIS A 250 3.37 27.21 18.50
C HIS A 250 3.49 25.89 19.29
N ASP A 251 2.89 24.81 18.78
CA ASP A 251 3.00 23.45 19.32
C ASP A 251 3.71 22.55 18.29
N PRO A 252 5.04 22.40 18.42
CA PRO A 252 5.88 21.60 17.52
C PRO A 252 5.40 20.17 17.29
N LEU A 253 4.89 19.52 18.35
CA LEU A 253 4.49 18.11 18.27
C LEU A 253 3.20 17.97 17.45
N ARG A 254 2.22 18.83 17.73
CA ARG A 254 0.97 18.86 16.97
C ARG A 254 1.19 19.31 15.53
N TYR A 255 2.03 20.32 15.30
CA TYR A 255 2.33 20.80 13.96
C TYR A 255 2.95 19.72 13.07
N VAL A 256 3.97 19.00 13.57
CA VAL A 256 4.57 17.88 12.84
C VAL A 256 3.59 16.70 12.70
N GLY A 257 2.80 16.42 13.72
CA GLY A 257 1.77 15.39 13.69
C GLY A 257 0.69 15.63 12.64
N ASP A 258 0.14 16.84 12.58
CA ASP A 258 -0.89 17.22 11.61
C ASP A 258 -0.35 17.15 10.17
N MET A 259 0.90 17.56 9.93
CA MET A 259 1.56 17.42 8.62
C MET A 259 1.71 15.95 8.19
N LEU A 260 2.15 15.08 9.11
CA LEU A 260 2.34 13.65 8.83
C LEU A 260 1.00 12.91 8.71
N ALA A 261 -0.02 13.31 9.48
CA ALA A 261 -1.38 12.77 9.39
C ALA A 261 -2.01 13.10 8.03
N TRP A 262 -1.89 14.35 7.58
CA TRP A 262 -2.35 14.77 6.26
C TRP A 262 -1.65 13.96 5.16
N LEU A 263 -0.32 13.81 5.26
CA LEU A 263 0.46 13.04 4.31
C LEU A 263 0.03 11.56 4.26
N HIS A 264 -0.19 10.94 5.42
CA HIS A 264 -0.68 9.57 5.52
C HIS A 264 -2.05 9.43 4.84
N GLN A 265 -2.99 10.34 5.11
CA GLN A 265 -4.32 10.32 4.49
C GLN A 265 -4.25 10.55 2.97
N ALA A 266 -3.45 11.53 2.53
CA ALA A 266 -3.27 11.80 1.11
C ALA A 266 -2.66 10.58 0.38
N THR A 267 -1.65 9.94 0.97
CA THR A 267 -1.03 8.73 0.42
C THR A 267 -2.04 7.58 0.30
N ALA A 268 -2.87 7.36 1.33
CA ALA A 268 -3.91 6.33 1.31
C ALA A 268 -4.96 6.61 0.22
N SER A 269 -5.39 7.88 0.10
CA SER A 269 -6.36 8.30 -0.91
C SER A 269 -5.82 8.14 -2.33
N GLU A 270 -4.57 8.51 -2.62
CA GLU A 270 -3.97 8.31 -3.95
C GLU A 270 -3.82 6.84 -4.31
N LYS A 271 -3.51 5.98 -3.33
CA LYS A 271 -3.50 4.53 -3.53
C LYS A 271 -4.89 4.02 -3.90
N GLU A 272 -5.94 4.46 -3.21
CA GLU A 272 -7.33 4.09 -3.52
C GLU A 272 -7.75 4.57 -4.93
N HIS A 273 -7.35 5.78 -5.33
CA HIS A 273 -7.60 6.30 -6.68
C HIS A 273 -6.91 5.46 -7.77
N LEU A 274 -5.67 5.03 -7.52
CA LEU A 274 -4.95 4.14 -8.44
C LEU A 274 -5.58 2.74 -8.48
N GLU A 275 -5.99 2.18 -7.34
CA GLU A 275 -6.71 0.91 -7.29
C GLU A 275 -8.04 0.98 -8.08
N ALA A 276 -8.75 2.11 -7.99
CA ALA A 276 -9.97 2.34 -8.78
C ALA A 276 -9.68 2.45 -10.30
N LEU A 277 -8.60 3.12 -10.69
CA LEU A 277 -8.17 3.25 -12.09
C LEU A 277 -7.70 1.92 -12.69
N LEU A 278 -7.01 1.11 -11.89
CA LEU A 278 -6.38 -0.15 -12.31
C LEU A 278 -7.26 -1.38 -12.09
N LYS A 279 -8.53 -1.20 -11.67
CA LYS A 279 -9.46 -2.28 -11.28
C LYS A 279 -9.64 -3.40 -12.32
N HIS A 280 -9.51 -3.08 -13.61
CA HIS A 280 -9.70 -4.03 -14.71
C HIS A 280 -8.38 -4.51 -15.33
N ILE A 281 -7.24 -4.25 -14.68
CA ILE A 281 -5.93 -4.53 -15.25
C ILE A 281 -5.43 -5.92 -14.82
N THR A 282 -5.15 -6.75 -15.82
CA THR A 282 -4.77 -8.17 -15.66
C THR A 282 -3.27 -8.44 -15.84
N THR A 283 -2.44 -7.42 -16.00
CA THR A 283 -0.99 -7.59 -16.21
C THR A 283 -0.25 -7.93 -14.92
N GLU A 284 0.78 -8.78 -15.01
CA GLU A 284 1.73 -9.02 -13.92
C GLU A 284 2.58 -7.73 -13.72
N GLY A 285 2.71 -7.23 -12.48
CA GLY A 285 3.47 -6.01 -12.16
C GLY A 285 2.62 -4.73 -11.92
N VAL A 286 1.29 -4.84 -11.82
CA VAL A 286 0.40 -3.70 -11.49
C VAL A 286 0.73 -3.11 -10.12
N GLU A 287 1.04 -3.94 -9.12
CA GLU A 287 1.41 -3.47 -7.79
C GLU A 287 2.72 -2.67 -7.81
N GLU A 288 3.74 -3.11 -8.55
CA GLU A 288 5.01 -2.38 -8.66
C GLU A 288 4.83 -1.02 -9.35
N ASN A 289 4.09 -0.99 -10.47
CA ASN A 289 3.76 0.25 -11.17
C ASN A 289 2.93 1.20 -10.29
N MET A 290 1.98 0.67 -9.52
CA MET A 290 1.17 1.46 -8.60
C MET A 290 2.05 2.09 -7.52
N GLN A 291 2.95 1.31 -6.91
CA GLN A 291 3.85 1.82 -5.89
C GLN A 291 4.84 2.86 -6.47
N GLU A 292 5.35 2.66 -7.71
CA GLU A 292 6.21 3.64 -8.40
C GLU A 292 5.48 4.98 -8.62
N ILE A 293 4.22 4.95 -9.06
CA ILE A 293 3.42 6.15 -9.29
C ILE A 293 3.07 6.86 -7.98
N VAL A 294 2.68 6.13 -6.93
CA VAL A 294 2.47 6.72 -5.59
C VAL A 294 3.76 7.35 -5.08
N GLY A 295 4.91 6.71 -5.31
CA GLY A 295 6.22 7.29 -5.04
C GLY A 295 6.45 8.60 -5.77
N HIS A 296 6.17 8.65 -7.07
CA HIS A 296 6.31 9.86 -7.88
C HIS A 296 5.34 10.98 -7.45
N ILE A 297 4.10 10.65 -7.08
CA ILE A 297 3.12 11.63 -6.58
C ILE A 297 3.59 12.23 -5.26
N THR A 298 4.03 11.38 -4.32
CA THR A 298 4.45 11.81 -2.98
C THR A 298 5.78 12.56 -2.98
N GLU A 299 6.65 12.34 -3.97
CA GLU A 299 7.92 13.05 -4.14
C GLU A 299 7.75 14.59 -4.18
N GLY A 300 6.63 15.08 -4.73
CA GLY A 300 6.31 16.51 -4.76
C GLY A 300 6.21 17.15 -3.37
N VAL A 301 5.76 16.40 -2.36
CA VAL A 301 5.50 16.89 -1.00
C VAL A 301 6.75 16.81 -0.11
N CYS A 302 7.72 15.97 -0.47
CA CYS A 302 8.95 15.74 0.31
C CYS A 302 9.71 17.03 0.63
N ARG A 303 9.89 17.92 -0.36
CA ARG A 303 10.66 19.16 -0.18
C ARG A 303 9.96 20.16 0.76
N PRO A 304 8.67 20.52 0.55
CA PRO A 304 7.93 21.33 1.51
C PRO A 304 7.90 20.75 2.92
N LEU A 305 7.69 19.44 3.06
CA LEU A 305 7.67 18.74 4.35
C LEU A 305 9.02 18.87 5.07
N LYS A 306 10.12 18.53 4.36
CA LYS A 306 11.49 18.59 4.89
C LYS A 306 11.83 19.97 5.44
N VAL A 307 11.61 21.03 4.65
CA VAL A 307 11.93 22.41 5.08
C VAL A 307 11.19 22.79 6.36
N ARG A 308 9.91 22.44 6.48
CA ARG A 308 9.11 22.80 7.66
C ARG A 308 9.50 21.99 8.90
N ILE A 309 9.74 20.69 8.75
CA ILE A 309 10.19 19.84 9.86
C ILE A 309 11.60 20.25 10.31
N GLU A 310 12.52 20.54 9.38
CA GLU A 310 13.85 21.07 9.71
C GLU A 310 13.76 22.37 10.51
N GLN A 311 12.91 23.32 10.09
CA GLN A 311 12.71 24.58 10.83
C GLN A 311 12.24 24.34 12.27
N VAL A 312 11.33 23.40 12.49
CA VAL A 312 10.83 23.05 13.82
C VAL A 312 11.92 22.41 14.67
N ILE A 313 12.74 21.54 14.09
CA ILE A 313 13.82 20.85 14.79
C ILE A 313 14.97 21.84 15.12
N ILE A 314 15.30 22.75 14.21
CA ILE A 314 16.33 23.78 14.41
C ILE A 314 15.89 24.85 15.42
N ALA A 315 14.60 25.10 15.58
CA ALA A 315 14.08 26.02 16.60
C ALA A 315 14.28 25.53 18.06
N GLU A 316 14.88 24.34 18.25
CA GLU A 316 15.20 23.74 19.55
C GLU A 316 14.07 23.82 20.60
N PRO A 317 12.91 23.20 20.36
CA PRO A 317 11.75 23.30 21.26
C PRO A 317 11.95 22.62 22.62
N GLY A 318 13.08 21.94 22.85
CA GLY A 318 13.44 21.24 24.09
C GLY A 318 13.66 19.74 23.88
N ALA A 319 14.51 19.12 24.70
CA ALA A 319 14.94 17.73 24.54
C ALA A 319 13.76 16.73 24.56
N VAL A 320 12.78 16.93 25.45
CA VAL A 320 11.58 16.07 25.54
C VAL A 320 10.74 16.15 24.26
N LEU A 321 10.53 17.36 23.72
CA LEU A 321 9.75 17.55 22.50
C LEU A 321 10.48 17.01 21.27
N LEU A 322 11.80 17.22 21.16
CA LEU A 322 12.62 16.63 20.10
C LEU A 322 12.53 15.10 20.12
N TYR A 323 12.57 14.50 21.30
CA TYR A 323 12.43 13.05 21.44
C TYR A 323 11.04 12.55 21.00
N LYS A 324 9.97 13.24 21.42
CA LYS A 324 8.60 12.91 20.99
C LYS A 324 8.42 13.06 19.47
N ILE A 325 8.98 14.11 18.86
CA ILE A 325 8.96 14.32 17.41
C ILE A 325 9.73 13.20 16.69
N SER A 326 10.89 12.80 17.20
CA SER A 326 11.68 11.68 16.66
C SER A 326 10.88 10.37 16.63
N ASN A 327 10.16 10.07 17.73
CA ASN A 327 9.31 8.89 17.81
C ASN A 327 8.10 8.97 16.88
N LEU A 328 7.49 10.15 16.75
CA LEU A 328 6.39 10.40 15.82
C LEU A 328 6.81 10.16 14.37
N LEU A 329 7.97 10.68 13.96
CA LEU A 329 8.55 10.45 12.64
C LEU A 329 8.77 8.96 12.39
N LYS A 330 9.28 8.22 13.37
CA LYS A 330 9.50 6.77 13.27
C LYS A 330 8.18 5.99 13.13
N PHE A 331 7.13 6.40 13.86
CA PHE A 331 5.80 5.79 13.77
C PHE A 331 5.18 6.01 12.37
N TYR A 332 5.21 7.24 11.86
CA TYR A 332 4.69 7.54 10.52
C TYR A 332 5.54 6.93 9.42
N HIS A 333 6.86 6.82 9.60
CA HIS A 333 7.73 6.07 8.69
C HIS A 333 7.24 4.61 8.55
N HIS A 334 6.99 3.92 9.67
CA HIS A 334 6.47 2.55 9.63
C HIS A 334 5.06 2.47 9.00
N THR A 335 4.16 3.38 9.39
CA THR A 335 2.77 3.38 8.91
C THR A 335 2.70 3.63 7.40
N ILE A 336 3.46 4.62 6.90
CA ILE A 336 3.51 4.97 5.48
C ILE A 336 4.26 3.87 4.68
N SER A 337 5.30 3.26 5.25
CA SER A 337 6.01 2.13 4.63
C SER A 337 5.08 0.94 4.37
N ASN A 338 4.15 0.64 5.29
CA ASN A 338 3.16 -0.42 5.10
C ASN A 338 2.18 -0.13 3.94
N ILE A 339 1.96 1.15 3.59
CA ILE A 339 1.02 1.55 2.54
C ILE A 339 1.68 1.52 1.16
N ILE A 340 2.89 2.09 1.05
CA ILE A 340 3.56 2.32 -0.24
C ILE A 340 4.52 1.19 -0.65
N GLY A 341 4.95 0.33 0.28
CA GLY A 341 5.95 -0.71 -0.03
C GLY A 341 7.35 -0.14 -0.31
N ASN A 342 8.20 -0.91 -1.00
CA ASN A 342 9.63 -0.63 -1.11
C ASN A 342 10.01 0.41 -2.19
N SER A 343 9.10 0.85 -3.07
CA SER A 343 9.45 1.69 -4.21
C SER A 343 9.29 3.21 -4.00
N ALA A 344 8.60 3.68 -2.95
CA ALA A 344 8.63 5.09 -2.55
C ALA A 344 9.82 5.41 -1.64
N ALA A 345 11.02 5.05 -2.11
CA ALA A 345 12.26 5.25 -1.38
C ALA A 345 12.45 6.71 -0.97
N MET A 346 12.06 7.69 -1.80
CA MET A 346 12.33 9.11 -1.51
C MET A 346 11.55 9.65 -0.30
N LEU A 347 10.24 9.38 -0.19
CA LEU A 347 9.44 9.86 0.94
C LEU A 347 9.94 9.23 2.24
N LEU A 348 10.13 7.91 2.25
CA LEU A 348 10.63 7.18 3.40
C LEU A 348 12.03 7.67 3.80
N THR A 349 12.93 7.86 2.83
CA THR A 349 14.27 8.43 3.06
C THR A 349 14.17 9.83 3.65
N THR A 350 13.27 10.70 3.16
CA THR A 350 13.14 12.04 3.77
C THR A 350 12.63 12.00 5.20
N ILE A 351 11.69 11.11 5.54
CA ILE A 351 11.22 10.95 6.92
C ILE A 351 12.34 10.37 7.80
N GLU A 352 13.12 9.42 7.29
CA GLU A 352 14.26 8.85 7.97
C GLU A 352 15.38 9.89 8.20
N GLU A 353 15.70 10.71 7.21
CA GLU A 353 16.63 11.84 7.34
C GLU A 353 16.17 12.80 8.44
N MET A 354 14.87 13.14 8.48
CA MET A 354 14.31 13.99 9.53
C MET A 354 14.35 13.33 10.91
N HIS A 355 14.11 12.03 10.98
CA HIS A 355 14.25 11.24 12.21
C HIS A 355 15.70 11.27 12.72
N LEU A 356 16.67 11.02 11.84
CA LEU A 356 18.10 11.07 12.17
C LEU A 356 18.54 12.47 12.60
N LEU A 357 18.06 13.51 11.92
CA LEU A 357 18.31 14.91 12.29
C LEU A 357 17.76 15.22 13.68
N SER A 358 16.50 14.85 13.95
CA SER A 358 15.85 15.02 15.26
C SER A 358 16.62 14.31 16.37
N LYS A 359 17.01 13.04 16.14
CA LYS A 359 17.83 12.25 17.07
C LYS A 359 19.20 12.88 17.33
N LYS A 360 19.86 13.41 16.29
CA LYS A 360 21.15 14.09 16.41
C LYS A 360 21.05 15.37 17.23
N ILE A 361 20.07 16.24 16.95
CA ILE A 361 19.87 17.48 17.73
C ILE A 361 19.48 17.16 19.16
N PHE A 362 18.67 16.12 19.39
CA PHE A 362 18.35 15.63 20.72
C PHE A 362 19.60 15.24 21.51
N PHE A 363 20.47 14.38 20.96
CA PHE A 363 21.72 14.00 21.64
C PHE A 363 22.69 15.17 21.83
N ASN A 364 22.75 16.12 20.89
CA ASN A 364 23.54 17.32 21.04
C ASN A 364 23.01 18.22 22.16
N SER A 365 21.69 18.40 22.25
CA SER A 365 21.03 19.16 23.32
C SER A 365 21.28 18.52 24.68
N LEU A 366 21.22 17.19 24.74
CA LEU A 366 21.51 16.41 25.95
C LEU A 366 22.98 16.51 26.37
N SER A 367 23.89 16.43 25.40
CA SER A 367 25.33 16.58 25.63
C SER A 367 25.68 18.00 26.06
N LEU A 368 25.02 19.03 25.51
CA LEU A 368 25.18 20.42 25.93
C LEU A 368 24.62 20.65 27.34
N HIS A 369 23.51 20.00 27.69
CA HIS A 369 22.98 20.01 29.04
C HIS A 369 23.98 19.35 30.00
N ALA A 370 24.51 18.18 29.65
CA ALA A 370 25.55 17.47 30.40
C ALA A 370 26.84 18.29 30.56
N SER A 371 27.30 19.00 29.53
CA SER A 371 28.49 19.84 29.64
C SER A 371 28.25 21.06 30.55
N LYS A 372 27.08 21.70 30.44
CA LYS A 372 26.68 22.81 31.33
C LYS A 372 26.60 22.37 32.79
N LEU A 373 26.18 21.13 33.04
CA LEU A 373 26.17 20.52 34.38
C LEU A 373 27.59 20.41 34.96
N LEU A 374 28.57 20.05 34.13
CA LEU A 374 29.98 19.94 34.55
C LEU A 374 30.67 21.31 34.72
N ASP A 375 30.29 22.32 33.95
CA ASP A 375 30.87 23.67 34.03
C ASP A 375 30.42 24.45 35.29
N LYS A 376 29.20 24.17 35.79
CA LYS A 376 28.63 24.81 36.99
C LYS A 376 28.36 23.77 38.08
N VAL A 377 29.44 23.25 38.65
CA VAL A 377 29.35 22.33 39.80
C VAL A 377 28.81 23.10 41.01
N GLU A 378 27.53 22.89 41.33
CA GLU A 378 26.94 23.42 42.57
C GLU A 378 27.55 22.71 43.78
N LEU A 379 27.90 23.49 44.81
CA LEU A 379 28.30 22.91 46.08
C LEU A 379 27.10 22.15 46.69
N PRO A 380 27.34 20.99 47.31
CA PRO A 380 26.28 20.22 47.94
C PRO A 380 25.57 21.07 49.01
N PRO A 381 24.24 20.97 49.12
CA PRO A 381 23.48 21.73 50.10
C PRO A 381 23.89 21.34 51.53
N ALA A 382 23.70 22.25 52.48
CA ALA A 382 24.02 22.03 53.90
C ALA A 382 23.30 20.81 54.50
N ASP A 383 22.18 20.39 53.90
CA ASP A 383 21.40 19.21 54.28
C ASP A 383 21.95 17.89 53.69
N LEU A 384 23.07 17.91 52.94
CA LEU A 384 23.66 16.75 52.25
C LEU A 384 22.67 15.98 51.36
N GLY A 385 21.58 16.63 50.95
CA GLY A 385 20.59 16.10 50.02
C GLY A 385 21.01 16.24 48.55
N PRO A 386 20.27 15.62 47.61
CA PRO A 386 20.52 15.75 46.18
C PRO A 386 20.42 17.21 45.76
N SER A 387 21.34 17.66 44.89
CA SER A 387 21.33 19.05 44.39
C SER A 387 20.06 19.35 43.59
N HIS A 388 19.65 20.62 43.58
CA HIS A 388 18.49 21.05 42.80
C HIS A 388 18.66 20.74 41.31
N THR A 389 19.87 20.95 40.80
CA THR A 389 20.29 20.61 39.45
C THR A 389 20.16 19.10 39.13
N LEU A 390 20.46 18.22 40.09
CA LEU A 390 20.25 16.78 39.96
C LEU A 390 18.75 16.45 39.84
N ASN A 391 17.90 17.02 40.70
CA ASN A 391 16.46 16.79 40.66
C ASN A 391 15.83 17.25 39.33
N GLN A 392 16.23 18.41 38.81
CA GLN A 392 15.77 18.91 37.52
C GLN A 392 16.18 18.00 36.37
N THR A 393 17.44 17.55 36.35
CA THR A 393 17.94 16.66 35.29
C THR A 393 17.27 15.28 35.35
N LEU A 394 17.04 14.74 36.55
CA LEU A 394 16.33 13.48 36.73
C LEU A 394 14.84 13.60 36.35
N ALA A 395 14.20 14.73 36.62
CA ALA A 395 12.84 14.98 36.14
C ALA A 395 12.78 15.01 34.60
N LEU A 396 13.74 15.69 33.96
CA LEU A 396 13.85 15.76 32.50
C LEU A 396 14.09 14.36 31.90
N LEU A 397 14.99 13.58 32.49
CA LEU A 397 15.23 12.19 32.10
C LEU A 397 13.97 11.33 32.28
N ARG A 398 13.26 11.50 33.40
CA ARG A 398 12.00 10.79 33.66
C ARG A 398 10.93 11.13 32.62
N GLU A 399 10.81 12.38 32.21
CA GLU A 399 9.88 12.80 31.14
C GLU A 399 10.26 12.21 29.78
N VAL A 400 11.56 12.16 29.44
CA VAL A 400 12.04 11.51 28.21
C VAL A 400 11.70 10.02 28.24
N LEU A 401 12.03 9.32 29.34
CA LEU A 401 11.81 7.88 29.47
C LEU A 401 10.30 7.53 29.48
N SER A 402 9.47 8.27 30.21
CA SER A 402 8.02 8.05 30.25
C SER A 402 7.31 8.39 28.93
N SER A 403 7.84 9.34 28.15
CA SER A 403 7.31 9.62 26.81
C SER A 403 7.51 8.46 25.82
N HIS A 404 8.38 7.50 26.16
CA HIS A 404 8.65 6.32 25.35
C HIS A 404 7.58 5.22 25.51
N ASP A 405 6.94 5.11 26.68
CA ASP A 405 5.91 4.09 26.98
C ASP A 405 4.66 4.23 26.09
N SER A 406 4.43 5.43 25.57
CA SER A 406 3.30 5.73 24.69
C SER A 406 3.53 5.34 23.22
N CYS A 407 4.72 4.87 22.84
CA CYS A 407 5.11 4.65 21.44
C CYS A 407 5.25 3.17 21.06
N VAL A 408 4.61 2.80 19.95
CA VAL A 408 4.65 1.46 19.34
C VAL A 408 5.97 1.28 18.56
N ILE A 409 7.07 1.00 19.26
CA ILE A 409 8.39 0.75 18.65
C ILE A 409 8.83 -0.72 18.92
N PRO A 410 9.51 -1.41 17.99
CA PRO A 410 10.08 -2.74 18.24
C PRO A 410 11.07 -2.76 19.42
N LEU A 411 11.01 -3.81 20.26
CA LEU A 411 11.72 -3.91 21.55
C LEU A 411 13.26 -3.74 21.45
N ASP A 412 13.89 -4.27 20.40
CA ASP A 412 15.36 -4.28 20.30
C ASP A 412 15.97 -2.90 20.06
N THR A 413 15.33 -2.07 19.21
CA THR A 413 15.79 -0.69 18.98
C THR A 413 15.55 0.20 20.21
N ARG A 414 14.61 -0.17 21.08
CA ARG A 414 14.37 0.55 22.33
C ARG A 414 15.58 0.40 23.25
N GLN A 415 16.08 -0.82 23.45
CA GLN A 415 17.18 -1.09 24.37
C GLN A 415 18.46 -0.33 24.02
N THR A 416 18.81 -0.25 22.73
CA THR A 416 20.02 0.46 22.28
C THR A 416 19.90 1.97 22.50
N ASP A 417 18.72 2.54 22.21
CA ASP A 417 18.48 3.97 22.36
C ASP A 417 18.42 4.34 23.85
N PHE A 418 17.78 3.53 24.69
CA PHE A 418 17.80 3.68 26.15
C PHE A 418 19.22 3.66 26.71
N GLY A 419 20.05 2.71 26.29
CA GLY A 419 21.44 2.63 26.73
C GLY A 419 22.25 3.89 26.40
N GLN A 420 22.08 4.44 25.20
CA GLN A 420 22.77 5.66 24.77
C GLN A 420 22.29 6.91 25.52
N VAL A 421 20.97 7.08 25.68
CA VAL A 421 20.38 8.21 26.43
C VAL A 421 20.81 8.18 27.89
N LEU A 422 20.74 7.00 28.52
CA LEU A 422 21.16 6.82 29.91
C LEU A 422 22.65 7.12 30.08
N SER A 423 23.51 6.63 29.18
CA SER A 423 24.95 6.91 29.27
C SER A 423 25.27 8.39 29.08
N CYS A 424 24.58 9.07 28.16
CA CYS A 424 24.76 10.49 27.89
C CYS A 424 24.39 11.41 29.09
N VAL A 425 23.44 10.99 29.95
CA VAL A 425 22.98 11.80 31.09
C VAL A 425 23.54 11.31 32.41
N LEU A 426 23.48 10.00 32.65
CA LEU A 426 23.85 9.39 33.92
C LEU A 426 25.36 9.49 34.17
N ASP A 427 26.21 9.26 33.16
CA ASP A 427 27.66 9.31 33.35
C ASP A 427 28.14 10.74 33.72
N PRO A 428 27.69 11.82 33.03
CA PRO A 428 27.99 13.18 33.45
C PRO A 428 27.36 13.58 34.79
N LEU A 429 26.17 13.08 35.12
CA LEU A 429 25.56 13.31 36.44
C LEU A 429 26.37 12.66 37.56
N LEU A 430 26.84 11.42 37.38
CA LEU A 430 27.70 10.73 38.34
C LEU A 430 29.03 11.47 38.50
N GLN A 431 29.62 11.93 37.40
CA GLN A 431 30.83 12.73 37.43
C GLN A 431 30.62 14.05 38.17
N MET A 432 29.52 14.76 37.90
CA MET A 432 29.14 15.98 38.62
C MET A 432 28.97 15.72 40.12
N CYS A 433 28.25 14.66 40.51
CA CYS A 433 28.10 14.27 41.91
C CYS A 433 29.46 14.00 42.56
N THR A 434 30.39 13.33 41.87
CA THR A 434 31.72 13.01 42.38
C THR A 434 32.57 14.28 42.56
N MET A 435 32.55 15.18 41.58
CA MET A 435 33.28 16.46 41.63
C MET A 435 32.69 17.43 42.68
N SER A 436 31.37 17.38 42.91
CA SER A 436 30.72 18.14 43.97
C SER A 436 31.13 17.61 45.35
N ALA A 437 31.29 16.29 45.47
CA ALA A 437 31.60 15.61 46.72
C ALA A 437 33.10 15.62 47.07
N SER A 438 34.01 15.85 46.11
CA SER A 438 35.46 15.84 46.35
C SER A 438 35.96 16.94 47.29
N ASN A 439 35.16 17.99 47.50
CA ASN A 439 35.49 19.09 48.42
C ASN A 439 35.00 18.83 49.86
N LEU A 440 34.30 17.72 50.12
CA LEU A 440 33.74 17.37 51.42
C LEU A 440 34.63 16.37 52.18
N GLY A 441 34.43 16.29 53.51
CA GLY A 441 35.03 15.22 54.32
C GLY A 441 34.47 13.84 53.95
N SER A 442 35.21 12.77 54.28
CA SER A 442 34.88 11.36 53.96
C SER A 442 33.41 11.00 54.25
N ALA A 443 32.90 11.36 55.44
CA ALA A 443 31.53 11.06 55.84
C ALA A 443 30.46 11.94 55.18
N ASP A 444 30.77 13.22 54.94
CA ASP A 444 29.86 14.15 54.26
C ASP A 444 29.74 13.78 52.77
N MET A 445 30.87 13.45 52.14
CA MET A 445 30.98 12.95 50.77
C MET A 445 30.14 11.68 50.59
N ALA A 446 30.32 10.69 51.46
CA ALA A 446 29.60 9.42 51.37
C ALA A 446 28.10 9.59 51.62
N THR A 447 27.69 10.48 52.53
CA THR A 447 26.26 10.77 52.79
C THR A 447 25.58 11.42 51.58
N PHE A 448 26.22 12.45 51.00
CA PHE A 448 25.71 13.12 49.80
C PHE A 448 25.62 12.17 48.60
N MET A 449 26.64 11.32 48.42
CA MET A 449 26.67 10.37 47.32
C MET A 449 25.61 9.28 47.49
N VAL A 450 25.44 8.70 48.68
CA VAL A 450 24.38 7.73 48.96
C VAL A 450 23.00 8.32 48.68
N ASN A 451 22.73 9.55 49.14
CA ASN A 451 21.45 10.22 48.89
C ASN A 451 21.21 10.47 47.39
N SER A 452 22.22 10.94 46.66
CA SER A 452 22.13 11.24 45.23
C SER A 452 21.97 9.97 44.38
N LEU A 453 22.76 8.94 44.65
CA LEU A 453 22.69 7.64 43.95
C LEU A 453 21.39 6.91 44.27
N HIS A 454 20.90 6.99 45.51
CA HIS A 454 19.62 6.38 45.88
C HIS A 454 18.44 7.02 45.13
N MET A 455 18.48 8.35 44.93
CA MET A 455 17.48 9.05 44.11
C MET A 455 17.55 8.59 42.64
N MET A 456 18.75 8.51 42.06
CA MET A 456 18.94 8.00 40.70
C MET A 456 18.42 6.57 40.55
N LYS A 457 18.75 5.68 41.50
CA LYS A 457 18.31 4.28 41.52
C LYS A 457 16.79 4.19 41.59
N THR A 458 16.15 4.95 42.48
CA THR A 458 14.69 4.91 42.67
C THR A 458 13.95 5.40 41.42
N MET A 459 14.50 6.40 40.72
CA MET A 459 13.93 6.86 39.45
C MET A 459 14.07 5.80 38.34
N LEU A 460 15.26 5.21 38.20
CA LEU A 460 15.53 4.19 37.17
C LEU A 460 14.78 2.87 37.41
N ALA A 461 14.52 2.52 38.67
CA ALA A 461 13.78 1.31 39.04
C ALA A 461 12.33 1.29 38.51
N LEU A 462 11.81 2.43 38.05
CA LEU A 462 10.48 2.52 37.44
C LEU A 462 10.45 2.07 35.97
N PHE A 463 11.62 1.88 35.34
CA PHE A 463 11.73 1.61 33.90
C PHE A 463 12.32 0.22 33.63
N GLU A 464 11.66 -0.54 32.77
CA GLU A 464 12.17 -1.80 32.24
C GLU A 464 13.49 -1.54 31.46
N PHE A 465 14.40 -2.51 31.43
CA PHE A 465 15.70 -2.44 30.72
C PHE A 465 16.81 -1.58 31.36
N THR A 466 16.69 -1.20 32.63
CA THR A 466 17.73 -0.45 33.37
C THR A 466 18.63 -1.30 34.27
N ASP A 467 18.45 -2.63 34.29
CA ASP A 467 19.07 -3.56 35.25
C ASP A 467 20.58 -3.40 35.39
N LYS A 468 21.33 -3.35 34.27
CA LYS A 468 22.79 -3.18 34.29
C LYS A 468 23.23 -1.89 34.99
N ARG A 469 22.48 -0.79 34.80
CA ARG A 469 22.78 0.49 35.44
C ARG A 469 22.30 0.50 36.89
N LEU A 470 21.21 -0.17 37.22
CA LEU A 470 20.76 -0.37 38.60
C LEU A 470 21.77 -1.17 39.43
N GLU A 471 22.35 -2.24 38.87
CA GLU A 471 23.42 -3.01 39.50
C GLU A 471 24.68 -2.16 39.74
N MET A 472 25.10 -1.38 38.74
CA MET A 472 26.23 -0.45 38.88
C MET A 472 25.99 0.58 40.00
N LEU A 473 24.81 1.21 40.03
CA LEU A 473 24.45 2.18 41.07
C LEU A 473 24.36 1.52 42.44
N GLN A 474 23.86 0.30 42.54
CA GLN A 474 23.79 -0.45 43.78
C GLN A 474 25.18 -0.74 44.34
N TYR A 475 26.12 -1.18 43.50
CA TYR A 475 27.50 -1.43 43.93
C TYR A 475 28.20 -0.15 44.42
N GLN A 476 27.96 0.99 43.76
CA GLN A 476 28.49 2.28 44.21
C GLN A 476 27.86 2.74 45.53
N ILE A 477 26.55 2.55 45.71
CA ILE A 477 25.87 2.82 46.98
C ILE A 477 26.51 1.99 48.09
N GLU A 478 26.69 0.67 47.89
CA GLU A 478 27.29 -0.23 48.88
C GLU A 478 28.71 0.18 49.27
N ALA A 479 29.55 0.57 48.31
CA ALA A 479 30.90 1.05 48.62
C ALA A 479 30.91 2.32 49.51
N HIS A 480 30.00 3.26 49.25
CA HIS A 480 29.86 4.46 50.08
C HIS A 480 29.19 4.17 51.42
N LEU A 481 28.31 3.17 51.50
CA LEU A 481 27.76 2.68 52.76
C LEU A 481 28.83 2.06 53.64
N ASP A 482 29.71 1.22 53.10
CA ASP A 482 30.83 0.65 53.85
C ASP A 482 31.76 1.74 54.40
N THR A 483 31.97 2.80 53.62
CA THR A 483 32.70 3.99 54.10
C THR A 483 32.00 4.63 55.30
N LEU A 484 30.69 4.86 55.24
CA LEU A 484 29.91 5.44 56.34
C LEU A 484 29.89 4.53 57.58
N ILE A 485 29.80 3.22 57.39
CA ILE A 485 29.82 2.22 58.47
C ILE A 485 31.15 2.29 59.21
N ASN A 486 32.26 2.34 58.48
CA ASN A 486 33.60 2.43 59.07
C ASN A 486 33.82 3.77 59.77
N GLU A 487 33.40 4.89 59.18
CA GLU A 487 33.49 6.21 59.80
C GLU A 487 32.63 6.30 61.07
N GLN A 488 31.41 5.75 61.06
CA GLN A 488 30.53 5.70 62.22
C GLN A 488 31.12 4.83 63.34
N ALA A 489 31.67 3.66 63.01
CA ALA A 489 32.36 2.81 63.98
C ALA A 489 33.59 3.52 64.56
N SER A 490 34.41 4.16 63.71
CA SER A 490 35.59 4.94 64.12
C SER A 490 35.20 6.13 65.02
N TYR A 491 34.13 6.83 64.68
CA TYR A 491 33.59 7.95 65.46
C TYR A 491 33.17 7.50 66.86
N ILE A 492 32.41 6.40 66.96
CA ILE A 492 32.00 5.84 68.25
C ILE A 492 33.23 5.37 69.04
N LEU A 493 34.13 4.61 68.43
CA LEU A 493 35.34 4.11 69.10
C LEU A 493 36.25 5.25 69.59
N THR A 494 36.33 6.35 68.84
CA THR A 494 37.12 7.53 69.23
C THR A 494 36.44 8.29 70.38
N ARG A 495 35.12 8.47 70.32
CA ARG A 495 34.32 9.12 71.39
C ARG A 495 34.37 8.36 72.71
N VAL A 496 34.44 7.02 72.64
CA VAL A 496 34.54 6.14 73.80
C VAL A 496 35.99 5.98 74.29
N GLY A 497 36.98 6.47 73.53
CA GLY A 497 38.40 6.33 73.85
C GLY A 497 38.98 4.94 73.56
N LEU A 498 38.22 4.07 72.89
CA LEU A 498 38.63 2.72 72.50
C LEU A 498 39.42 2.66 71.20
N SER A 499 39.38 3.71 70.37
CA SER A 499 40.07 3.72 69.06
C SER A 499 41.59 3.54 69.19
N TYR A 500 42.23 4.23 70.13
CA TYR A 500 43.67 4.09 70.40
C TYR A 500 44.00 2.73 71.00
N ILE A 501 43.16 2.25 71.93
CA ILE A 501 43.32 0.96 72.61
C ILE A 501 43.19 -0.18 71.59
N TYR A 502 42.17 -0.13 70.73
CA TYR A 502 41.91 -1.13 69.69
C TYR A 502 43.04 -1.21 68.66
N ASN A 503 43.54 -0.06 68.17
CA ASN A 503 44.68 -0.02 67.25
C ASN A 503 45.95 -0.61 67.89
N MET A 504 46.18 -0.33 69.17
CA MET A 504 47.31 -0.91 69.91
C MET A 504 47.18 -2.42 70.10
N VAL A 505 45.96 -2.94 70.35
CA VAL A 505 45.71 -4.40 70.38
C VAL A 505 45.98 -5.05 69.02
N GLN A 506 45.54 -4.42 67.91
CA GLN A 506 45.74 -4.96 66.57
C GLN A 506 47.19 -4.93 66.09
N GLN A 507 47.96 -3.90 66.47
CA GLN A 507 49.38 -3.78 66.09
C GLN A 507 50.31 -4.59 67.00
N HIS A 508 49.81 -5.11 68.12
CA HIS A 508 50.59 -5.87 69.06
C HIS A 508 50.96 -7.24 68.50
N LYS A 509 52.28 -7.49 68.37
CA LYS A 509 52.81 -8.82 68.12
C LYS A 509 53.23 -9.44 69.45
N THR A 510 52.95 -10.71 69.65
CA THR A 510 53.25 -11.50 70.86
C THR A 510 54.73 -11.46 71.29
N GLU A 511 55.62 -11.00 70.41
CA GLU A 511 57.06 -10.83 70.63
C GLU A 511 57.44 -9.52 71.37
N GLN A 512 56.50 -8.57 71.55
CA GLN A 512 56.77 -7.23 72.11
C GLN A 512 56.59 -7.09 73.63
N GLY A 513 56.33 -8.21 74.34
CA GLY A 513 56.10 -8.24 75.78
C GLY A 513 54.65 -7.99 76.19
N PRO A 514 54.29 -8.12 77.47
CA PRO A 514 52.90 -8.09 77.93
C PRO A 514 52.24 -6.72 77.71
N LEU A 515 51.02 -6.72 77.15
CA LEU A 515 50.23 -5.51 76.86
C LEU A 515 50.05 -4.56 78.06
N ALA A 516 50.08 -5.07 79.30
CA ALA A 516 49.98 -4.28 80.53
C ALA A 516 51.12 -3.27 80.76
N ASN A 517 52.28 -3.44 80.10
CA ASN A 517 53.45 -2.56 80.24
C ASN A 517 53.51 -1.46 79.18
N VAL A 518 52.60 -1.47 78.20
CA VAL A 518 52.53 -0.43 77.17
C VAL A 518 51.85 0.80 77.78
N PRO A 519 52.44 2.02 77.69
CA PRO A 519 51.79 3.22 78.17
C PRO A 519 50.43 3.39 77.48
N SER A 520 49.40 3.81 78.20
CA SER A 520 47.96 3.88 77.79
C SER A 520 47.17 2.56 77.72
N MET A 521 47.79 1.40 77.98
CA MET A 521 47.14 0.09 78.21
C MET A 521 47.07 -0.28 79.70
N ASP A 522 47.34 0.68 80.59
CA ASP A 522 47.28 0.46 82.03
C ASP A 522 45.83 0.20 82.50
N SER A 523 45.69 -0.56 83.59
CA SER A 523 44.38 -0.95 84.14
C SER A 523 43.49 0.24 84.50
N MET A 524 44.04 1.45 84.68
CA MET A 524 43.27 2.66 84.98
C MET A 524 42.71 3.30 83.71
N SER A 525 43.50 3.41 82.65
CA SER A 525 43.04 3.86 81.32
C SER A 525 41.98 2.94 80.71
N LEU A 526 42.14 1.62 80.84
CA LEU A 526 41.13 0.65 80.41
C LEU A 526 39.82 0.80 81.20
N LYS A 527 39.88 0.94 82.53
CA LYS A 527 38.69 1.19 83.35
C LYS A 527 37.99 2.51 82.98
N ALA A 528 38.74 3.56 82.68
CA ALA A 528 38.18 4.85 82.25
C ALA A 528 37.47 4.75 80.88
N ALA A 529 38.09 4.06 79.91
CA ALA A 529 37.48 3.79 78.61
C ALA A 529 36.22 2.91 78.73
N MET A 530 36.23 1.90 79.62
CA MET A 530 35.06 1.05 79.87
C MET A 530 33.89 1.80 80.51
N VAL A 531 34.15 2.76 81.41
CA VAL A 531 33.08 3.63 81.95
C VAL A 531 32.44 4.48 80.85
N GLN A 532 33.21 4.96 79.89
CA GLN A 532 32.68 5.68 78.72
C GLN A 532 31.93 4.74 77.76
N PHE A 533 32.40 3.50 77.61
CA PHE A 533 31.73 2.48 76.80
C PHE A 533 30.40 2.05 77.42
N ASP A 534 30.35 1.89 78.74
CA ASP A 534 29.10 1.57 79.46
C ASP A 534 28.07 2.71 79.36
N ARG A 535 28.52 3.96 79.32
CA ARG A 535 27.65 5.11 79.03
C ARG A 535 27.10 5.06 77.60
N TYR A 536 27.92 4.67 76.63
CA TYR A 536 27.46 4.43 75.26
C TYR A 536 26.45 3.28 75.19
N LEU A 537 26.71 2.16 75.85
CA LEU A 537 25.79 1.01 75.92
C LEU A 537 24.44 1.35 76.58
N SER A 538 24.40 2.36 77.46
CA SER A 538 23.15 2.84 78.06
C SER A 538 22.32 3.75 77.15
N ALA A 539 22.93 4.33 76.12
CA ALA A 539 22.28 5.23 75.17
C ALA A 539 22.96 5.15 73.78
N PRO A 540 22.78 4.04 73.04
CA PRO A 540 23.46 3.82 71.76
C PRO A 540 23.06 4.86 70.70
N ASP A 541 21.81 5.31 70.72
CA ASP A 541 21.28 6.34 69.81
C ASP A 541 21.85 7.75 70.05
N GLY A 542 22.49 7.99 71.20
CA GLY A 542 23.03 9.29 71.58
C GLY A 542 24.36 9.66 70.89
N LEU A 543 25.02 8.70 70.23
CA LEU A 543 26.36 8.82 69.65
C LEU A 543 26.38 8.58 68.13
N LEU A 544 25.31 8.96 67.45
CA LEU A 544 25.25 8.97 65.99
C LEU A 544 26.01 10.16 65.40
N MET A 545 26.73 9.93 64.31
CA MET A 545 27.28 11.02 63.51
C MET A 545 26.14 11.92 62.98
N PRO A 546 26.29 13.26 63.00
CA PRO A 546 25.27 14.17 62.50
C PRO A 546 24.93 13.91 61.02
N GLN A 547 25.89 13.39 60.24
CA GLN A 547 25.74 12.96 58.86
C GLN A 547 24.66 11.88 58.66
N ILE A 548 24.50 10.95 59.61
CA ILE A 548 23.51 9.86 59.53
C ILE A 548 22.08 10.39 59.63
N ASN A 549 21.89 11.58 60.20
CA ASN A 549 20.57 12.22 60.26
C ASN A 549 20.15 12.85 58.93
N PHE A 550 21.10 13.09 58.01
CA PHE A 550 20.83 13.63 56.69
C PHE A 550 20.55 12.54 55.62
N LEU A 551 20.58 11.26 55.99
CA LEU A 551 20.25 10.17 55.07
C LEU A 551 18.74 10.13 54.77
N LEU A 552 18.41 10.13 53.47
CA LEU A 552 17.02 10.12 53.00
C LEU A 552 16.32 8.76 53.19
N SER A 553 17.09 7.66 53.20
CA SER A 553 16.55 6.31 53.32
C SER A 553 16.67 5.78 54.75
N THR A 554 15.52 5.49 55.37
CA THR A 554 15.44 4.93 56.73
C THR A 554 15.99 3.51 56.80
N ALA A 555 15.84 2.72 55.74
CA ALA A 555 16.39 1.36 55.65
C ALA A 555 17.93 1.39 55.65
N VAL A 556 18.52 2.31 54.89
CA VAL A 556 19.97 2.52 54.85
C VAL A 556 20.49 2.99 56.21
N LYS A 557 19.78 3.91 56.88
CA LYS A 557 20.14 4.36 58.23
C LYS A 557 20.17 3.20 59.23
N GLN A 558 19.15 2.35 59.22
CA GLN A 558 19.10 1.16 60.09
C GLN A 558 20.22 0.17 59.78
N GLN A 559 20.53 -0.03 58.50
CA GLN A 559 21.64 -0.89 58.07
C GLN A 559 22.99 -0.39 58.58
N ILE A 560 23.27 0.92 58.46
CA ILE A 560 24.52 1.51 58.97
C ILE A 560 24.63 1.35 60.48
N ILE A 561 23.55 1.61 61.23
CA ILE A 561 23.53 1.44 62.68
C ILE A 561 23.81 -0.03 63.04
N LYS A 562 23.10 -0.97 62.43
CA LYS A 562 23.29 -2.40 62.69
C LYS A 562 24.73 -2.86 62.37
N GLN A 563 25.25 -2.55 61.18
CA GLN A 563 26.58 -3.01 60.78
C GLN A 563 27.70 -2.32 61.57
N SER A 564 27.56 -1.03 61.91
CA SER A 564 28.52 -0.35 62.78
C SER A 564 28.51 -0.92 64.21
N THR A 565 27.34 -1.25 64.76
CA THR A 565 27.25 -1.94 66.07
C THR A 565 27.88 -3.34 66.02
N GLU A 566 27.73 -4.09 64.93
CA GLU A 566 28.41 -5.37 64.74
C GLU A 566 29.94 -5.21 64.70
N LEU A 567 30.48 -4.18 64.03
CA LEU A 567 31.91 -3.89 64.04
C LEU A 567 32.42 -3.52 65.44
N ILE A 568 31.65 -2.74 66.20
CA ILE A 568 31.99 -2.39 67.58
C ILE A 568 31.97 -3.63 68.48
N CYS A 569 30.99 -4.53 68.29
CA CYS A 569 30.94 -5.81 69.01
C CYS A 569 32.17 -6.68 68.69
N ARG A 570 32.60 -6.73 67.43
CA ARG A 570 33.82 -7.45 67.04
C ARG A 570 35.07 -6.83 67.67
N ALA A 571 35.20 -5.50 67.62
CA ALA A 571 36.30 -4.79 68.25
C ALA A 571 36.37 -5.03 69.76
N TYR A 572 35.21 -5.02 70.44
CA TYR A 572 35.12 -5.37 71.86
C TYR A 572 35.47 -6.84 72.13
N THR A 573 35.07 -7.76 71.25
CA THR A 573 35.39 -9.19 71.38
C THR A 573 36.90 -9.44 71.26
N GLU A 574 37.57 -8.79 70.32
CA GLU A 574 39.02 -8.84 70.16
C GLU A 574 39.74 -8.25 71.38
N LEU A 575 39.26 -7.12 71.89
CA LEU A 575 39.79 -6.50 73.11
C LEU A 575 39.57 -7.39 74.34
N TYR A 576 38.40 -8.02 74.47
CA TYR A 576 38.09 -8.96 75.54
C TYR A 576 39.00 -10.19 75.49
N ALA A 577 39.22 -10.76 74.30
CA ALA A 577 40.15 -11.87 74.10
C ALA A 577 41.60 -11.48 74.44
N ALA A 578 42.04 -10.28 74.06
CA ALA A 578 43.37 -9.78 74.37
C ALA A 578 43.57 -9.54 75.87
N VAL A 579 42.60 -8.95 76.57
CA VAL A 579 42.69 -8.68 78.02
C VAL A 579 42.57 -9.96 78.85
N MET A 580 41.81 -10.95 78.38
CA MET A 580 41.66 -12.26 79.04
C MET A 580 42.81 -13.23 78.75
N ASN A 581 43.72 -12.91 77.83
CA ASN A 581 44.88 -13.76 77.54
C ASN A 581 45.90 -13.68 78.70
N PRO A 582 46.27 -14.83 79.34
CA PRO A 582 47.23 -14.86 80.45
C PRO A 582 48.62 -14.31 80.10
N ASP A 583 49.02 -14.29 78.82
CA ASP A 583 50.31 -13.76 78.36
C ASP A 583 50.45 -12.24 78.56
N ASN A 584 49.33 -11.52 78.72
CA ASN A 584 49.30 -10.06 78.83
C ASN A 584 49.42 -9.52 80.27
N ALA A 585 49.50 -10.41 81.27
CA ALA A 585 49.81 -10.11 82.67
C ALA A 585 48.93 -9.04 83.36
N TYR A 586 47.65 -8.94 82.99
CA TYR A 586 46.68 -8.12 83.72
C TYR A 586 46.35 -8.76 85.08
N LYS A 587 46.49 -7.99 86.17
CA LYS A 587 46.37 -8.53 87.54
C LYS A 587 44.94 -8.93 87.93
N ASP A 588 43.91 -8.34 87.32
CA ASP A 588 42.49 -8.64 87.56
C ASP A 588 41.64 -8.33 86.30
N PRO A 589 41.61 -9.20 85.28
CA PRO A 589 40.89 -8.94 84.03
C PRO A 589 39.36 -8.83 84.23
N GLU A 590 38.80 -9.54 85.23
CA GLU A 590 37.36 -9.52 85.55
C GLU A 590 36.87 -8.22 86.20
N THR A 591 37.72 -7.42 86.85
CA THR A 591 37.34 -6.07 87.35
C THR A 591 37.58 -4.96 86.35
N ILE A 592 38.19 -5.26 85.20
CA ILE A 592 38.42 -4.29 84.12
C ILE A 592 37.30 -4.41 83.07
N LEU A 593 36.86 -5.63 82.76
CA LEU A 593 35.80 -5.91 81.78
C LEU A 593 34.65 -6.66 82.45
N TYR A 594 33.61 -5.93 82.87
CA TYR A 594 32.47 -6.50 83.60
C TYR A 594 31.43 -7.22 82.71
N ARG A 595 31.43 -6.96 81.40
CA ARG A 595 30.40 -7.46 80.47
C ARG A 595 30.99 -8.43 79.48
N SER A 596 30.35 -9.58 79.30
CA SER A 596 30.75 -10.54 78.26
C SER A 596 30.38 -10.01 76.86
N PRO A 597 31.09 -10.41 75.80
CA PRO A 597 30.75 -10.01 74.43
C PRO A 597 29.29 -10.31 74.04
N HIS A 598 28.71 -11.40 74.55
CA HIS A 598 27.29 -11.74 74.34
C HIS A 598 26.32 -10.75 75.02
N GLN A 599 26.67 -10.25 76.21
CA GLN A 599 25.86 -9.23 76.89
C GLN A 599 25.94 -7.89 76.17
N VAL A 600 27.11 -7.52 75.66
CA VAL A 600 27.29 -6.30 74.85
C VAL A 600 26.49 -6.39 73.55
N GLN A 601 26.51 -7.54 72.87
CA GLN A 601 25.71 -7.77 71.67
C GLN A 601 24.20 -7.68 71.93
N SER A 602 23.72 -8.24 73.05
CA SER A 602 22.30 -8.17 73.45
C SER A 602 21.84 -6.78 73.87
N LEU A 603 22.74 -5.88 74.27
CA LEU A 603 22.42 -4.50 74.63
C LEU A 603 22.43 -3.57 73.41
N LEU A 604 23.03 -4.01 72.30
CA LEU A 604 23.18 -3.24 71.06
C LEU A 604 22.25 -3.71 69.92
N SER A 605 21.66 -4.90 70.04
CA SER A 605 20.63 -5.45 69.16
C SER A 605 19.24 -4.91 69.50
#